data_AF-A0A926PCE0-F1
#
_entry.id   AF-A0A926PCE0-F1
#
_cell.length_a   1.000
_cell.length_b   1.000
_cell.length_c   1.000
_cell.angle_alpha   90.00
_cell.angle_beta   90.00
_cell.angle_gamma   90.00
#
_symmetry.space_group_name_H-M   'P 1'
#
loop_
_entity.id
_entity.type
_entity.pdbx_description
1 polymer ?
#
loop_
_entity_poly.entity_id
_entity_poly.type
_entity_poly.pdbx_seq_one_letter_code
_entity_poly.pdbx_strand_id
1 'polypeptide(L)'
;MKHRDWLRLKREGENVCAVLRLKGYQCHKLKSRLSWKVTFGDNSYVLTWLPAPVSDWNLGPKDNSPAWEQMWAIVQSTLKTDGGKAISHQRIEQPGDYTRPWAIVRLLPKAQHYTVARFANRQDAQDHKRILQRFIPTASFEVVFDAPVTSCPSNTDS
;
A
#
# COMPACT_ATOMS: atom_id res chain seq x y z
N MET A 1 5.10 1.80 17.53
CA MET A 1 4.94 2.95 16.61
C MET A 1 5.45 4.19 17.31
N LYS A 2 6.37 4.96 16.72
CA LYS A 2 6.87 6.18 17.37
C LYS A 2 5.82 7.29 17.26
N HIS A 3 5.80 8.22 18.20
CA HIS A 3 4.82 9.32 18.22
C HIS A 3 4.81 10.16 16.92
N ARG A 4 5.98 10.36 16.32
CA ARG A 4 6.14 11.03 15.01
C ARG A 4 5.45 10.27 13.88
N ASP A 5 5.61 8.95 13.83
CA ASP A 5 4.96 8.11 12.82
C ASP A 5 3.44 8.21 12.95
N TRP A 6 2.93 8.19 14.18
CA TRP A 6 1.50 8.34 14.43
C TRP A 6 0.94 9.68 13.94
N LEU A 7 1.65 10.79 14.19
CA LEU A 7 1.24 12.12 13.71
C LEU A 7 1.24 12.21 12.18
N ARG A 8 2.26 11.62 11.53
CA ARG A 8 2.33 11.54 10.07
C ARG A 8 1.14 10.77 9.51
N LEU A 9 0.89 9.56 10.02
CA LEU A 9 -0.21 8.71 9.57
C LEU A 9 -1.59 9.34 9.84
N LYS A 10 -1.74 10.06 10.96
CA LYS A 10 -2.95 10.82 11.22
C LYS A 10 -3.20 11.87 10.13
N ARG A 11 -2.16 12.59 9.73
CA ARG A 11 -2.24 13.59 8.66
C ARG A 11 -2.57 12.97 7.31
N GLU A 12 -1.93 11.86 6.95
CA GLU A 12 -2.22 11.12 5.71
C GLU A 12 -3.69 10.69 5.66
N GLY A 13 -4.21 10.10 6.74
CA GLY A 13 -5.62 9.69 6.82
C GLY A 13 -6.59 10.87 6.76
N GLU A 14 -6.24 12.01 7.37
CA GLU A 14 -7.02 13.25 7.29
C GLU A 14 -7.00 13.86 5.88
N ASN A 15 -5.88 13.79 5.17
CA ASN A 15 -5.75 14.25 3.77
C ASN A 15 -6.60 13.39 2.83
N VAL A 16 -6.51 12.06 2.96
CA VAL A 16 -7.37 11.12 2.23
C VAL A 16 -8.85 11.44 2.46
N CYS A 17 -9.26 11.70 3.70
CA CYS A 17 -10.63 12.08 4.01
C CYS A 17 -11.02 13.43 3.39
N ALA A 18 -10.10 14.40 3.31
CA ALA A 18 -10.38 15.69 2.68
C ALA A 18 -10.65 15.53 1.17
N VAL A 19 -9.81 14.76 0.47
CA VAL A 19 -9.99 14.47 -0.97
C VAL A 19 -11.28 13.71 -1.22
N LEU A 20 -11.60 12.73 -0.38
CA LEU A 20 -12.85 11.97 -0.48
C LEU A 20 -14.08 12.86 -0.28
N ARG A 21 -14.04 13.80 0.67
CA ARG A 21 -15.14 14.77 0.87
C ARG A 21 -15.39 15.65 -0.35
N LEU A 22 -14.34 16.08 -1.06
CA LEU A 22 -14.48 16.84 -2.31
C LEU A 22 -15.21 16.05 -3.41
N LYS A 23 -15.13 14.72 -3.37
CA LYS A 23 -15.81 13.81 -4.29
C LYS A 23 -17.19 13.35 -3.80
N GLY A 24 -17.70 13.95 -2.72
CA GLY A 24 -19.03 13.65 -2.17
C GLY A 24 -19.09 12.49 -1.17
N TYR A 25 -17.94 11.95 -0.72
CA TYR A 25 -17.90 10.90 0.29
C TYR A 25 -17.97 11.48 1.70
N GLN A 26 -18.72 10.83 2.59
CA GLN A 26 -18.78 11.21 4.00
C GLN A 26 -17.74 10.43 4.79
N CYS A 27 -16.84 11.14 5.48
CA CYS A 27 -15.74 10.55 6.25
C CYS A 27 -15.88 10.82 7.75
N HIS A 28 -16.02 9.76 8.53
CA HIS A 28 -16.16 9.79 9.99
C HIS A 28 -14.97 9.10 10.65
N LYS A 29 -14.25 9.82 11.51
CA LYS A 29 -13.12 9.25 12.25
C LYS A 29 -13.60 8.33 13.37
N LEU A 30 -13.01 7.14 13.47
CA LEU A 30 -13.32 6.18 14.51
C LEU A 30 -12.41 6.40 15.73
N LYS A 31 -12.96 6.24 16.94
CA LYS A 31 -12.31 6.68 18.19
C LYS A 31 -11.09 5.86 18.63
N SER A 32 -10.87 4.65 18.11
CA SER A 32 -9.87 3.72 18.70
C SER A 32 -8.61 3.48 17.88
N ARG A 33 -8.51 3.93 16.62
CA ARG A 33 -7.36 3.69 15.74
C ARG A 33 -7.22 4.78 14.67
N LEU A 34 -6.15 4.72 13.90
CA LEU A 34 -6.03 5.41 12.60
C LEU A 34 -7.01 4.78 11.61
N SER A 35 -8.30 4.96 11.88
CA SER A 35 -9.42 4.36 11.16
C SER A 35 -10.50 5.40 10.89
N TRP A 36 -11.02 5.38 9.68
CA TRP A 36 -12.08 6.26 9.21
C TRP A 36 -13.13 5.43 8.49
N LYS A 37 -14.40 5.65 8.86
CA LYS A 37 -15.55 5.15 8.13
C LYS A 37 -15.83 6.10 6.98
N VAL A 38 -15.90 5.57 5.77
CA VAL A 38 -16.17 6.30 4.53
C VAL A 38 -17.47 5.77 3.95
N THR A 39 -18.46 6.65 3.78
CA THR A 39 -19.76 6.27 3.22
C THR A 39 -20.05 7.05 1.94
N PHE A 40 -20.66 6.37 0.97
CA PHE A 40 -21.07 6.95 -0.31
C PHE A 40 -22.33 6.25 -0.80
N GLY A 41 -23.45 6.98 -0.85
CA GLY A 41 -24.76 6.37 -1.02
C GLY A 41 -24.99 5.30 0.05
N ASP A 42 -25.35 4.09 -0.38
CA ASP A 42 -25.58 2.93 0.51
C ASP A 42 -24.29 2.15 0.84
N ASN A 43 -23.16 2.50 0.22
CA ASN A 43 -21.91 1.80 0.43
C ASN A 43 -21.16 2.34 1.64
N SER A 44 -20.68 1.45 2.51
CA SER A 44 -19.94 1.80 3.72
C SER A 44 -18.62 1.04 3.79
N TYR A 45 -17.53 1.79 3.85
CA TYR A 45 -16.17 1.27 3.91
C TYR A 45 -15.43 1.80 5.14
N VAL A 46 -14.32 1.16 5.47
CA VAL A 46 -13.46 1.47 6.60
C VAL A 46 -12.03 1.51 6.09
N LEU A 47 -11.48 2.72 6.03
CA LEU A 47 -10.07 2.98 5.79
C LEU A 47 -9.34 2.85 7.13
N THR A 48 -8.37 1.95 7.24
CA THR A 48 -7.64 1.69 8.48
C THR A 48 -6.16 1.50 8.19
N TRP A 49 -5.31 2.17 8.96
CA TRP A 49 -3.89 1.87 9.00
C TRP A 49 -3.65 0.55 9.72
N LEU A 50 -3.00 -0.39 9.04
CA LEU A 50 -2.54 -1.63 9.63
C LEU A 50 -1.10 -1.44 10.11
N PRO A 51 -0.80 -1.59 11.41
CA PRO A 51 0.57 -1.49 11.91
C PRO A 51 1.43 -2.63 11.34
N ALA A 52 2.72 -2.63 11.67
CA ALA A 52 3.59 -3.76 11.39
C ALA A 52 2.87 -5.08 11.76
N PRO A 53 2.92 -6.11 10.90
CA PRO A 53 3.82 -6.30 9.76
C PRO A 53 3.42 -5.63 8.43
N VAL A 54 2.20 -5.11 8.31
CA VAL A 54 1.67 -4.61 7.03
C VAL A 54 2.17 -3.21 6.73
N SER A 55 2.15 -2.32 7.72
CA SER A 55 2.59 -0.92 7.61
C SER A 55 1.98 -0.21 6.39
N ASP A 56 0.69 -0.42 6.16
CA ASP A 56 -0.03 0.12 5.00
C ASP A 56 -1.48 0.45 5.37
N TRP A 57 -2.08 1.31 4.57
CA TRP A 57 -3.51 1.58 4.63
C TRP A 57 -4.29 0.42 4.03
N ASN A 58 -5.40 0.06 4.65
CA ASN A 58 -6.31 -0.96 4.14
C ASN A 58 -7.73 -0.41 4.09
N LEU A 59 -8.45 -0.76 3.04
CA LEU A 59 -9.83 -0.36 2.83
C LEU A 59 -10.71 -1.61 2.79
N GLY A 60 -11.54 -1.79 3.82
CA GLY A 60 -12.50 -2.90 3.91
C GLY A 60 -13.94 -2.41 3.96
N PRO A 61 -14.94 -3.23 3.57
CA PRO A 61 -14.81 -4.55 2.96
C PRO A 61 -14.32 -4.46 1.50
N LYS A 62 -13.54 -5.47 1.05
CA LYS A 62 -13.00 -5.56 -0.31
C LYS A 62 -14.06 -6.22 -1.18
N ASP A 63 -15.07 -5.45 -1.51
CA ASP A 63 -16.12 -5.86 -2.41
C ASP A 63 -15.58 -5.55 -3.81
N ASN A 64 -15.60 -6.49 -4.76
CA ASN A 64 -15.11 -6.26 -6.14
C ASN A 64 -16.03 -5.28 -6.92
N SER A 65 -16.71 -4.38 -6.21
CA SER A 65 -17.55 -3.33 -6.72
C SER A 65 -16.70 -2.24 -7.38
N PRO A 66 -17.17 -1.67 -8.51
CA PRO A 66 -16.50 -0.53 -9.14
C PRO A 66 -16.42 0.69 -8.20
N ALA A 67 -17.34 0.81 -7.22
CA ALA A 67 -17.28 1.87 -6.21
C ALA A 67 -16.07 1.70 -5.27
N TRP A 68 -15.73 0.46 -4.91
CA TRP A 68 -14.53 0.16 -4.12
C TRP A 68 -13.27 0.43 -4.94
N GLU A 69 -13.21 0.01 -6.21
CA GLU A 69 -12.05 0.27 -7.08
C GLU A 69 -11.80 1.78 -7.25
N GLN A 70 -12.85 2.57 -7.52
CA GLN A 70 -12.72 4.02 -7.70
C GLN A 70 -12.23 4.71 -6.42
N MET A 71 -12.83 4.36 -5.27
CA MET A 71 -12.43 4.92 -3.99
C MET A 71 -11.01 4.50 -3.60
N TRP A 72 -10.64 3.24 -3.82
CA TRP A 72 -9.27 2.78 -3.56
C TRP A 72 -8.24 3.47 -4.46
N ALA A 73 -8.57 3.74 -5.73
CA ALA A 73 -7.72 4.52 -6.62
C ALA A 73 -7.48 5.94 -6.09
N ILE A 74 -8.50 6.59 -5.51
CA ILE A 74 -8.37 7.92 -4.89
C ILE A 74 -7.49 7.87 -3.64
N VAL A 75 -7.70 6.87 -2.79
CA VAL A 75 -6.87 6.67 -1.59
C VAL A 75 -5.41 6.51 -2.00
N GLN A 76 -5.13 5.62 -2.95
CA GLN A 76 -3.79 5.36 -3.46
C GLN A 76 -3.16 6.59 -4.12
N SER A 77 -3.91 7.36 -4.92
CA SER A 77 -3.37 8.59 -5.51
C SER A 77 -3.01 9.60 -4.43
N THR A 78 -3.86 9.77 -3.43
CA THR A 78 -3.66 10.77 -2.36
C THR A 78 -2.47 10.41 -1.48
N LEU A 79 -2.33 9.13 -1.10
CA LEU A 79 -1.18 8.64 -0.33
C LEU A 79 0.14 8.77 -1.09
N LYS A 80 0.11 8.66 -2.43
CA LYS A 80 1.27 8.89 -3.28
C LYS A 80 1.61 10.38 -3.43
N THR A 81 0.64 11.29 -3.36
CA THR A 81 0.85 12.73 -3.56
C THR A 81 1.58 13.41 -2.39
N ASP A 82 1.41 12.94 -1.15
CA ASP A 82 2.14 13.50 0.01
C ASP A 82 3.64 13.12 0.05
N GLY A 83 4.08 12.20 -0.82
CA GLY A 83 5.47 12.02 -1.20
C GLY A 83 5.72 12.73 -2.52
N GLY A 84 6.20 13.96 -2.49
CA GLY A 84 6.35 14.80 -3.67
C GLY A 84 6.88 14.08 -4.92
N LYS A 85 6.26 14.47 -6.05
CA LYS A 85 6.55 14.15 -7.46
C LYS A 85 5.72 13.00 -8.05
N ALA A 86 4.81 13.40 -8.93
CA ALA A 86 4.18 12.55 -9.92
C ALA A 86 5.23 11.65 -10.59
N ILE A 87 5.08 10.34 -10.41
CA ILE A 87 5.66 9.34 -11.30
C ILE A 87 4.47 8.62 -11.92
N SER A 88 4.15 9.07 -13.13
CA SER A 88 3.54 8.31 -14.21
C SER A 88 3.93 6.83 -14.13
N HIS A 89 2.96 5.91 -14.09
CA HIS A 89 2.95 4.55 -14.66
C HIS A 89 4.29 3.78 -14.88
N GLN A 90 5.27 3.98 -14.02
CA GLN A 90 6.50 3.23 -13.95
C GLN A 90 6.71 2.97 -12.48
N ARG A 91 6.53 1.69 -12.12
CA ARG A 91 7.40 0.98 -11.18
C ARG A 91 8.53 1.87 -10.67
N ILE A 92 8.33 2.52 -9.53
CA ILE A 92 9.46 2.96 -8.71
C ILE A 92 9.98 1.65 -8.12
N GLU A 93 10.84 0.97 -8.88
CA GLU A 93 11.97 0.31 -8.24
C GLU A 93 12.64 1.43 -7.46
N GLN A 94 12.41 1.46 -6.14
CA GLN A 94 13.26 2.27 -5.31
C GLN A 94 14.69 1.82 -5.60
N PRO A 95 15.64 2.74 -5.87
CA PRO A 95 17.02 2.38 -6.15
C PRO A 95 17.45 1.43 -5.05
N GLY A 96 17.83 0.22 -5.48
CA GLY A 96 17.78 -0.96 -4.66
C GLY A 96 18.42 -0.74 -3.29
N ASP A 97 17.68 -1.01 -2.23
CA ASP A 97 18.31 -1.56 -1.04
C ASP A 97 18.87 -2.92 -1.48
N TYR A 98 20.08 -2.92 -2.06
CA TYR A 98 20.82 -4.09 -2.54
C TYR A 98 21.01 -5.15 -1.45
N THR A 99 20.74 -4.78 -0.21
CA THR A 99 20.82 -5.62 0.99
C THR A 99 19.57 -6.47 1.22
N ARG A 100 18.48 -6.25 0.47
CA ARG A 100 17.17 -6.88 0.73
C ARG A 100 16.47 -7.38 -0.55
N PRO A 101 17.00 -8.42 -1.21
CA PRO A 101 16.49 -8.89 -2.49
C PRO A 101 15.20 -9.71 -2.38
N TRP A 102 14.77 -10.08 -1.18
CA TRP A 102 13.55 -10.86 -0.99
C TRP A 102 12.37 -9.92 -0.73
N ALA A 103 11.45 -9.83 -1.67
CA ALA A 103 10.25 -9.01 -1.57
C ALA A 103 9.02 -9.87 -1.29
N ILE A 104 8.12 -9.40 -0.42
CA ILE A 104 6.76 -9.93 -0.35
C ILE A 104 5.88 -9.04 -1.21
N VAL A 105 5.25 -9.62 -2.22
CA VAL A 105 4.28 -8.94 -3.07
C VAL A 105 2.86 -9.36 -2.71
N ARG A 106 1.94 -8.41 -2.72
CA ARG A 106 0.50 -8.69 -2.62
C ARG A 106 -0.07 -8.69 -4.03
N LEU A 107 -0.72 -9.79 -4.40
CA LEU A 107 -1.41 -9.91 -5.68
C LEU A 107 -2.79 -9.25 -5.59
N LEU A 108 -3.09 -8.47 -6.63
CA LEU A 108 -4.38 -7.84 -6.87
C LEU A 108 -5.04 -8.49 -8.09
N PRO A 109 -6.37 -8.34 -8.24
CA PRO A 109 -7.05 -8.71 -9.48
C PRO A 109 -6.40 -8.04 -10.70
N LYS A 110 -6.63 -8.60 -11.89
CA LYS A 110 -6.08 -8.10 -13.17
C LYS A 110 -4.55 -8.21 -13.28
N ALA A 111 -3.97 -9.24 -12.66
CA ALA A 111 -2.52 -9.51 -12.66
C ALA A 111 -1.65 -8.34 -12.14
N GLN A 112 -2.24 -7.46 -11.34
CA GLN A 112 -1.52 -6.37 -10.68
C GLN A 112 -0.90 -6.85 -9.37
N HIS A 113 0.19 -6.25 -8.96
CA HIS A 113 0.81 -6.53 -7.67
C HIS A 113 1.52 -5.29 -7.13
N TYR A 114 1.74 -5.26 -5.83
CA TYR A 114 2.62 -4.28 -5.20
C TYR A 114 3.47 -4.91 -4.11
N THR A 115 4.66 -4.36 -3.88
CA THR A 115 5.58 -4.82 -2.84
C THR A 115 5.14 -4.30 -1.49
N VAL A 116 4.92 -5.24 -0.55
CA VAL A 116 4.53 -4.96 0.84
C VAL A 116 5.77 -4.66 1.69
N ALA A 117 6.81 -5.48 1.56
CA ALA A 117 8.04 -5.37 2.35
C ALA A 117 9.22 -6.08 1.67
N ARG A 118 10.45 -5.67 2.01
CA ARG A 118 11.71 -6.28 1.56
C ARG A 118 12.56 -6.80 2.73
N PHE A 119 13.22 -7.93 2.51
CA PHE A 119 13.99 -8.70 3.50
C PHE A 119 15.35 -9.12 2.95
N ALA A 120 16.33 -9.21 3.84
CA ALA A 120 17.69 -9.64 3.50
C ALA A 120 17.76 -11.13 3.16
N ASN A 121 16.99 -11.95 3.87
CA ASN A 121 16.93 -13.39 3.65
C ASN A 121 15.50 -13.86 3.34
N ARG A 122 15.41 -15.02 2.69
CA ARG A 122 14.13 -15.62 2.27
C ARG A 122 13.28 -16.07 3.45
N GLN A 123 13.90 -16.55 4.52
CA GLN A 123 13.23 -17.15 5.65
C GLN A 123 12.36 -16.13 6.37
N ASP A 124 12.93 -14.96 6.68
CA ASP A 124 12.21 -13.83 7.28
C ASP A 124 11.03 -13.40 6.40
N ALA A 125 11.22 -13.34 5.08
CA ALA A 125 10.13 -13.02 4.15
C ALA A 125 9.00 -14.07 4.19
N GLN A 126 9.33 -15.36 4.31
CA GLN A 126 8.35 -16.43 4.40
C GLN A 126 7.60 -16.42 5.74
N ASP A 127 8.30 -16.21 6.84
CA ASP A 127 7.70 -16.13 8.16
C ASP A 127 6.78 -14.92 8.27
N HIS A 128 7.20 -13.79 7.71
CA HIS A 128 6.37 -12.60 7.61
C HIS A 128 5.15 -12.81 6.70
N LYS A 129 5.30 -13.51 5.57
CA LYS A 129 4.16 -13.92 4.72
C LYS A 129 3.14 -14.75 5.49
N ARG A 130 3.57 -15.73 6.31
CA ARG A 130 2.66 -16.56 7.12
C ARG A 130 1.85 -15.70 8.10
N ILE A 131 2.47 -14.69 8.68
CA ILE A 131 1.79 -13.73 9.56
C ILE A 131 0.76 -12.93 8.73
N LEU A 132 1.16 -12.37 7.58
CA LEU A 132 0.25 -11.63 6.70
C LEU A 132 -0.99 -12.44 6.29
N GLN A 133 -0.81 -13.72 5.96
CA GLN A 133 -1.90 -14.63 5.60
C GLN A 133 -2.87 -14.87 6.76
N ARG A 134 -2.40 -14.87 8.01
CA ARG A 134 -3.28 -14.97 9.19
C ARG A 134 -4.10 -13.70 9.42
N PHE A 135 -3.53 -12.53 9.15
CA PHE A 135 -4.22 -11.25 9.35
C PHE A 135 -5.17 -10.90 8.20
N ILE A 136 -4.84 -11.30 6.97
CA ILE A 136 -5.61 -11.00 5.77
C ILE A 136 -5.74 -12.28 4.95
N PRO A 137 -6.59 -13.24 5.40
CA PRO A 137 -6.71 -14.54 4.74
C PRO A 137 -7.26 -14.46 3.31
N THR A 138 -7.96 -13.37 2.98
CA THR A 138 -8.51 -13.11 1.64
C THR A 138 -7.51 -12.50 0.67
N ALA A 139 -6.29 -12.16 1.12
CA ALA A 139 -5.26 -11.59 0.27
C ALA A 139 -4.21 -12.65 -0.13
N SER A 140 -3.85 -12.65 -1.41
CA SER A 140 -2.78 -13.49 -1.94
C SER A 140 -1.44 -12.77 -1.81
N PHE A 141 -0.49 -13.42 -1.14
CA PHE A 141 0.88 -12.93 -0.94
C PHE A 141 1.90 -13.91 -1.52
N GLU A 142 2.91 -13.38 -2.19
CA GLU A 142 4.02 -14.15 -2.75
C GLU A 142 5.36 -13.60 -2.30
N VAL A 143 6.35 -14.47 -2.15
CA VAL A 143 7.73 -14.09 -1.87
C VAL A 143 8.48 -14.21 -3.19
N VAL A 144 9.01 -13.09 -3.68
CA VAL A 144 9.72 -12.97 -4.95
C VAL A 144 11.16 -12.55 -4.66
N PHE A 145 12.10 -13.13 -5.39
CA PHE A 145 13.46 -12.63 -5.43
C PHE A 145 13.53 -11.54 -6.51
N ASP A 146 13.78 -10.32 -6.08
CA ASP A 146 13.78 -9.11 -6.90
C ASP A 146 15.20 -8.52 -6.87
N ALA A 147 16.05 -9.06 -7.74
CA ALA A 147 17.42 -8.58 -7.90
C ALA A 147 17.45 -7.35 -8.81
N PRO A 148 18.31 -6.36 -8.51
CA PRO A 148 18.42 -5.17 -9.34
C PRO A 148 18.91 -5.57 -10.73
N VAL A 149 18.23 -5.05 -11.75
CA VAL A 149 18.71 -5.10 -13.13
C VAL A 149 19.99 -4.28 -13.17
N THR A 150 21.14 -4.93 -13.14
CA THR A 150 22.41 -4.28 -13.49
C THR A 150 22.24 -3.82 -14.92
N SER A 151 22.09 -2.51 -15.16
CA SER A 151 22.15 -1.97 -16.51
C SER A 151 23.46 -2.44 -17.13
N CYS A 152 23.38 -3.35 -18.10
CA CYS A 152 24.55 -3.72 -18.89
C CYS A 152 25.14 -2.43 -19.46
N PRO A 153 26.44 -2.14 -19.25
CA PRO A 153 27.03 -0.99 -19.92
C PRO A 153 26.93 -1.25 -21.42
N SER A 154 26.11 -0.46 -22.10
CA SER A 154 26.14 -0.39 -23.56
C SER A 154 27.53 0.12 -23.93
N ASN A 155 28.37 -0.78 -24.43
CA ASN A 155 29.65 -0.43 -25.00
C ASN A 155 29.41 0.54 -26.16
N THR A 156 29.61 1.83 -25.91
CA THR A 156 29.85 2.81 -26.96
C THR A 156 31.34 2.70 -27.27
N ASP A 157 31.70 2.02 -28.35
CA ASP A 157 33.04 2.15 -28.93
C ASP A 157 32.91 2.35 -30.45
N SER A 158 33.17 3.61 -30.80
CA SER A 158 33.87 4.19 -31.97
C SER A 158 33.72 3.55 -33.35
#